data_AF-A0A3C1KK61-F1
#
_entry.id   AF-A0A3C1KK61-F1
#
_cell.length_a   1.000
_cell.length_b   1.000
_cell.length_c   1.000
_cell.angle_alpha   90.00
_cell.angle_beta   90.00
_cell.angle_gamma   90.00
#
_symmetry.space_group_name_H-M   'P 1'
#
loop_
_entity.id
_entity.type
_entity.pdbx_description
1 polymer ?
#
loop_
_entity_poly.entity_id
_entity_poly.type
_entity_poly.pdbx_seq_one_letter_code
_entity_poly.pdbx_strand_id
1 'polypeptide(L)' 'CEGSGMVEFAERFPERYHDVAIAEQHAVTLAAGMACDGLKPVVAIYSPFLQ' A
#
# COMPACT_ATOMS: atom_id res chain seq x y z
N CYS A 1 -14.73 -8.18 -7.35
CA CYS A 1 -14.28 -8.24 -5.95
C CYS A 1 -12.81 -7.88 -5.91
N GLU A 2 -12.49 -6.62 -5.60
CA GLU A 2 -11.11 -6.18 -5.42
C GLU A 2 -10.56 -6.77 -4.11
N GLY A 3 -9.35 -7.33 -4.20
CA GLY A 3 -8.89 -8.32 -3.24
C GLY A 3 -8.47 -7.80 -1.86
N SER A 4 -7.98 -6.56 -1.78
CA SER A 4 -7.35 -6.05 -0.55
C SER A 4 -8.33 -5.47 0.48
N GLY A 5 -9.62 -5.34 0.15
CA GLY A 5 -10.62 -4.72 1.04
C GLY A 5 -10.40 -3.22 1.26
N MET A 6 -9.59 -2.56 0.43
CA MET A 6 -9.17 -1.16 0.59
C MET A 6 -10.10 -0.13 -0.07
N VAL A 7 -11.20 -0.56 -0.70
CA VAL A 7 -12.10 0.30 -1.48
C VAL A 7 -12.67 1.45 -0.63
N GLU A 8 -13.23 1.14 0.53
CA GLU A 8 -13.81 2.16 1.43
C GLU A 8 -12.73 3.13 1.95
N PHE A 9 -11.51 2.63 2.19
CA PHE A 9 -10.40 3.47 2.63
C PHE A 9 -9.91 4.40 1.53
N ALA A 10 -9.83 3.90 0.29
CA ALA A 10 -9.45 4.70 -0.88
C ALA A 10 -10.48 5.81 -1.16
N GLU A 11 -11.78 5.51 -1.01
CA GLU A 11 -12.85 6.51 -1.17
C GLU A 11 -12.85 7.56 -0.06
N ARG A 12 -12.62 7.16 1.20
CA ARG A 12 -12.66 8.07 2.35
C ARG A 12 -11.37 8.89 2.53
N PHE A 13 -10.23 8.35 2.10
CA PHE A 13 -8.91 8.98 2.26
C PHE A 13 -8.07 8.87 0.98
N PRO A 14 -8.54 9.47 -0.14
CA PRO A 14 -7.88 9.33 -1.44
C PRO A 14 -6.44 9.87 -1.45
N GLU A 15 -6.15 10.91 -0.66
CA GLU A 15 -4.80 11.50 -0.53
C GLU A 15 -3.80 10.61 0.23
N ARG A 16 -4.29 9.56 0.91
CA ARG A 16 -3.48 8.65 1.74
C ARG A 16 -3.45 7.22 1.19
N TYR A 17 -4.10 6.98 0.06
CA TYR A 17 -4.13 5.69 -0.62
C TYR A 17 -3.19 5.75 -1.83
N HIS A 18 -2.21 4.84 -1.85
CA HIS A 18 -1.24 4.73 -2.94
C HIS A 18 -1.38 3.35 -3.58
N ASP A 19 -1.94 3.31 -4.78
CA ASP A 19 -1.99 2.10 -5.60
C ASP A 19 -0.72 2.01 -6.43
N VAL A 20 0.07 0.97 -6.20
CA VAL A 20 1.32 0.71 -6.93
C VAL A 20 1.14 -0.29 -8.08
N ALA A 21 -0.10 -0.69 -8.39
CA ALA A 21 -0.42 -1.79 -9.30
C ALA A 21 0.29 -3.10 -8.90
N ILE A 22 0.62 -3.97 -9.87
CA ILE A 22 1.34 -5.25 -9.63
C ILE A 22 2.85 -4.96 -9.52
N ALA A 23 3.24 -4.23 -8.48
CA ALA A 23 4.64 -3.86 -8.23
C ALA A 23 4.96 -3.92 -6.73
N GLU A 24 4.95 -5.12 -6.18
CA GLU A 24 5.12 -5.40 -4.75
C GLU A 24 6.47 -4.91 -4.21
N GLN A 25 7.54 -5.08 -5.00
CA GLN A 25 8.87 -4.59 -4.66
C GLN A 25 8.88 -3.06 -4.52
N HIS A 26 8.18 -2.35 -5.42
CA HIS A 26 8.05 -0.90 -5.35
C HIS A 26 7.20 -0.47 -4.15
N ALA A 27 6.14 -1.22 -3.83
CA ALA A 27 5.28 -0.98 -2.68
C ALA A 27 6.08 -0.91 -1.36
N VAL A 28 6.96 -1.89 -1.16
CA VAL A 28 7.78 -1.99 0.06
C VAL A 28 8.83 -0.88 0.11
N THR A 29 9.48 -0.56 -1.01
CA THR A 29 10.47 0.53 -1.05
C THR A 29 9.83 1.90 -0.85
N LEU A 30 8.65 2.15 -1.43
CA LEU A 30 7.88 3.37 -1.23
C LEU A 30 7.47 3.53 0.25
N ALA A 31 6.95 2.47 0.86
CA ALA A 31 6.63 2.46 2.28
C ALA A 31 7.88 2.68 3.14
N ALA A 32 9.03 2.09 2.79
CA ALA A 32 10.28 2.34 3.51
C ALA A 32 10.68 3.83 3.46
N GLY A 33 10.57 4.47 2.29
CA GLY A 33 10.81 5.92 2.14
C GLY A 33 9.88 6.76 3.01
N MET A 34 8.57 6.46 2.99
CA MET A 34 7.58 7.14 3.85
C MET A 34 7.90 6.95 5.34
N ALA A 35 8.34 5.76 5.75
CA ALA A 35 8.72 5.49 7.13
C ALA A 35 9.98 6.28 7.55
N CYS A 36 10.95 6.43 6.65
CA CYS A 36 12.15 7.25 6.88
C CYS A 36 11.80 8.74 7.11
N ASP A 37 10.75 9.24 6.44
CA ASP A 37 10.22 10.60 6.65
C ASP A 37 9.28 10.72 7.87
N GLY A 38 9.20 9.68 8.70
CA GLY A 38 8.44 9.68 9.96
C GLY A 38 6.94 9.39 9.82
N LEU A 39 6.48 9.01 8.63
CA LEU A 39 5.11 8.54 8.42
C LEU A 39 4.93 7.11 8.92
N LYS A 40 3.67 6.67 9.05
CA LYS A 40 3.29 5.31 9.45
C LYS A 40 2.61 4.58 8.28
N PRO A 41 3.37 4.12 7.27
CA PRO A 41 2.82 3.46 6.10
C PRO A 41 2.34 2.04 6.44
N VAL A 42 1.26 1.61 5.78
CA VAL A 42 0.70 0.26 5.87
C VAL A 42 0.66 -0.33 4.47
N VAL A 43 1.30 -1.49 4.27
CA VAL A 43 1.31 -2.20 2.98
C VAL A 43 0.32 -3.35 3.05
N ALA A 44 -0.80 -3.23 2.33
CA ALA A 44 -1.79 -4.29 2.18
C ALA A 44 -1.40 -5.18 0.98
N ILE A 45 -0.81 -6.34 1.26
CA ILE A 45 -0.29 -7.28 0.25
C ILE A 45 -0.73 -8.70 0.59
N TYR A 46 -1.06 -9.50 -0.43
CA TYR A 46 -1.34 -10.92 -0.20
C TYR A 46 -0.05 -11.71 0.02
N SER A 47 -0.12 -12.66 0.96
CA SER A 47 1.03 -13.47 1.36
C SER A 47 1.83 -14.14 0.22
N PRO A 48 1.22 -14.66 -0.88
CA PRO A 48 1.99 -15.27 -1.96
C PRO A 48 2.85 -14.29 -2.78
N PHE A 49 2.55 -12.99 -2.72
CA PHE A 49 3.28 -11.96 -3.45
C PHE A 49 4.33 -11.24 -2.58
N LEU A 50 4.39 -11.57 -1.28
CA LEU A 50 5.43 -11.14 -0.36
C LEU A 50 6.53 -12.22 -0.31
N GLN A 51 7.24 -12.41 -1.41
CA GLN A 51 8.40 -13.30 -1.50
C GLN A 51 9.71 -12.51 -1.68
#